data_AF-A0A1N7JPU3-F1
#
_entry.id   AF-A0A1N7JPU3-F1
#
_cell.length_a   1.000
_cell.length_b   1.000
_cell.length_c   1.000
_cell.angle_alpha   90.00
_cell.angle_beta   90.00
_cell.angle_gamma   90.00
#
_symmetry.space_group_name_H-M   'P 1'
#
loop_
_entity.id
_entity.type
_entity.pdbx_description
1 polymer ?
#
loop_
_entity_poly.entity_id
_entity_poly.type
_entity_poly.pdbx_seq_one_letter_code
_entity_poly.pdbx_strand_id
1 'polypeptide(L)'
;MKALKIISVISFLLIGGIQLHGTVNFALLFLYLVDFIQSFTYNNLGIYWEISILAIFTIGTLIIYLLCRKGKDRFLLLFCFVALLLSVLFLTGAFDQNNYDRISFGFIIPLLIFYNKFTNSNNKRFQKTIKPLKQALTTNGQGFFIPYKLLLIFSHSLKHI
;
A
#
# COMPACT_ATOMS: atom_id res chain seq x y z
N MET A 1 -0.47 13.03 16.79
CA MET A 1 -0.54 12.51 15.39
C MET A 1 0.60 11.55 15.02
N LYS A 2 1.66 11.47 15.82
CA LYS A 2 2.71 10.44 15.68
C LYS A 2 2.12 9.02 15.79
N ALA A 3 1.24 8.80 16.77
CA ALA A 3 0.57 7.51 16.98
C ALA A 3 -0.23 7.02 15.75
N LEU A 4 -1.01 7.88 15.09
CA LEU A 4 -1.80 7.48 13.91
C LEU A 4 -0.91 7.03 12.74
N LYS A 5 0.22 7.69 12.52
CA LYS A 5 1.18 7.30 11.49
C LYS A 5 1.84 5.97 11.82
N ILE A 6 2.26 5.79 13.07
CA ILE A 6 2.86 4.53 13.54
C ILE A 6 1.87 3.38 13.36
N ILE A 7 0.60 3.55 13.76
CA ILE A 7 -0.44 2.54 13.55
C ILE A 7 -0.63 2.26 12.05
N SER A 8 -0.59 3.27 11.19
CA SER A 8 -0.66 3.09 9.73
C SER A 8 0.51 2.26 9.22
N VAL A 9 1.74 2.55 9.67
CA VAL A 9 2.94 1.81 9.27
C VAL A 9 2.89 0.35 9.76
N ILE A 10 2.52 0.13 11.02
CA ILE A 10 2.37 -1.22 11.57
C ILE A 10 1.31 -1.99 10.78
N SER A 11 0.18 -1.36 10.47
CA SER A 11 -0.88 -1.99 9.67
C SER A 11 -0.38 -2.38 8.27
N PHE A 12 0.37 -1.50 7.62
CA PHE A 12 0.97 -1.77 6.31
C PHE A 12 1.94 -2.98 6.35
N LEU A 13 2.77 -3.05 7.39
CA LEU A 13 3.74 -4.14 7.56
C LEU A 13 3.09 -5.49 7.84
N LEU A 14 1.91 -5.47 8.49
CA LEU A 14 1.13 -6.66 8.82
C LEU A 14 0.21 -7.16 7.69
N ILE A 15 0.07 -6.41 6.59
CA ILE A 15 -0.69 -6.90 5.44
C ILE A 15 0.01 -8.16 4.92
N GLY A 16 -0.72 -9.28 4.92
CA GLY A 16 -0.28 -10.55 4.35
C GLY A 16 -0.47 -10.60 2.84
N GLY A 17 0.46 -11.25 2.14
CA GLY A 17 0.33 -11.54 0.71
C GLY A 17 -0.82 -12.50 0.41
N ILE A 18 -1.35 -12.40 -0.81
CA ILE A 18 -2.41 -13.28 -1.33
C ILE A 18 -1.80 -14.47 -2.11
N GLN A 19 -0.49 -14.43 -2.36
CA GLN A 19 0.27 -15.47 -3.05
C GLN A 19 0.34 -16.80 -2.27
N LEU A 20 0.84 -17.85 -2.93
CA LEU A 20 0.88 -19.24 -2.45
C LEU A 20 1.42 -19.42 -1.02
N HIS A 21 2.44 -18.64 -0.66
CA HIS A 21 3.02 -18.57 0.68
C HIS A 21 2.80 -17.19 1.25
N GLY A 22 1.52 -16.81 1.43
CA GLY A 22 1.08 -15.49 1.90
C GLY A 22 1.94 -14.97 3.05
N THR A 23 2.93 -14.15 2.70
CA THR A 23 3.96 -13.66 3.62
C THR A 23 3.62 -12.22 3.98
N VAL A 24 3.84 -11.84 5.23
CA VAL A 24 3.62 -10.45 5.66
C VAL A 24 4.60 -9.51 4.96
N ASN A 25 4.13 -8.31 4.60
CA ASN A 25 4.96 -7.30 3.93
C ASN A 25 6.28 -7.04 4.66
N PHE A 26 6.31 -7.11 5.99
CA PHE A 26 7.56 -7.00 6.77
C PHE A 26 8.61 -8.05 6.35
N ALA A 27 8.23 -9.31 6.29
CA ALA A 27 9.14 -10.40 5.95
C ALA A 27 9.53 -10.35 4.46
N LEU A 28 8.59 -9.98 3.57
CA LEU A 28 8.89 -9.77 2.15
C LEU A 28 9.90 -8.65 1.93
N LEU A 29 9.70 -7.49 2.56
CA LEU A 29 10.63 -6.36 2.45
C LEU A 29 12.02 -6.72 2.98
N PHE A 30 12.10 -7.50 4.07
CA PHE A 30 13.37 -7.96 4.60
C PHE A 30 14.08 -8.93 3.64
N LEU A 31 13.34 -9.90 3.09
CA LEU A 31 13.87 -10.87 2.13
C LEU A 31 14.42 -10.16 0.88
N TYR A 32 13.66 -9.24 0.30
CA TYR A 32 14.10 -8.48 -0.88
C TYR A 32 15.29 -7.57 -0.60
N LEU A 33 15.43 -7.06 0.62
CA LEU A 33 16.60 -6.26 0.99
C LEU A 33 17.86 -7.12 1.15
N VAL A 34 17.74 -8.32 1.72
CA VAL A 34 18.84 -9.29 1.79
C VAL A 34 19.26 -9.71 0.38
N ASP A 35 18.29 -10.02 -0.47
CA ASP A 35 18.50 -10.42 -1.86
C ASP A 35 19.21 -9.30 -2.66
N PHE A 36 18.81 -8.05 -2.46
CA PHE A 36 19.49 -6.88 -3.02
C PHE A 36 20.95 -6.78 -2.57
N ILE A 37 21.26 -6.99 -1.30
CA ILE A 37 22.65 -6.90 -0.81
C ILE A 37 23.50 -8.05 -1.35
N GLN A 38 22.91 -9.26 -1.42
CA GLN A 38 23.58 -10.43 -1.97
C GLN A 38 23.88 -10.28 -3.45
N SER A 39 23.01 -9.60 -4.23
CA SER A 39 23.23 -9.40 -5.66
C SER A 39 24.47 -8.53 -5.98
N PHE A 40 24.90 -7.65 -5.07
CA PHE A 40 26.18 -6.93 -5.21
C PHE A 40 27.41 -7.78 -4.86
N THR A 41 27.23 -8.78 -4.00
CA THR A 41 28.33 -9.57 -3.45
C THR A 41 28.61 -10.82 -4.29
N TYR A 42 27.54 -11.47 -4.75
CA TYR A 42 27.58 -12.70 -5.54
C TYR A 42 26.97 -12.38 -6.90
N ASN A 43 27.83 -12.16 -7.89
CA ASN A 43 27.50 -11.71 -9.24
C ASN A 43 26.68 -12.74 -10.08
N ASN A 44 25.97 -13.67 -9.43
CA ASN A 44 25.42 -14.84 -10.11
C ASN A 44 24.22 -15.50 -9.42
N LEU A 45 23.28 -14.71 -8.91
CA LEU A 45 21.98 -15.23 -8.51
C LEU A 45 20.95 -14.60 -9.45
N GLY A 46 20.13 -15.43 -10.09
CA GLY A 46 19.06 -15.05 -11.01
C GLY A 46 17.96 -14.26 -10.30
N ILE A 47 18.32 -13.07 -9.84
CA ILE A 47 17.57 -12.23 -8.92
C ILE A 47 16.70 -11.26 -9.72
N TYR A 48 15.46 -11.12 -9.27
CA TYR A 48 14.49 -10.16 -9.75
C TYR A 48 14.85 -8.75 -9.23
N TRP A 49 15.89 -8.14 -9.80
CA TRP A 49 16.34 -6.78 -9.46
C TRP A 49 15.20 -5.76 -9.41
N GLU A 50 14.19 -5.95 -10.26
CA GLU A 50 12.96 -5.13 -10.31
C GLU A 50 12.20 -5.11 -8.96
N ILE A 51 12.06 -6.27 -8.32
CA ILE A 51 11.32 -6.43 -7.05
C ILE A 51 12.15 -5.90 -5.88
N SER A 52 13.45 -6.12 -5.91
CA SER A 52 14.39 -5.62 -4.90
C SER A 52 14.46 -4.09 -4.89
N ILE A 53 14.45 -3.46 -6.07
CA ILE A 53 14.36 -1.99 -6.19
C ILE A 53 13.02 -1.48 -5.61
N LEU A 54 11.91 -2.16 -5.89
CA LEU A 54 10.60 -1.80 -5.34
C LEU A 54 10.60 -1.83 -3.79
N ALA A 55 11.30 -2.79 -3.18
CA ALA A 55 11.43 -2.88 -1.73
C ALA A 55 12.15 -1.66 -1.15
N ILE A 56 13.25 -1.22 -1.77
CA ILE A 56 14.02 -0.03 -1.36
C ILE A 56 13.15 1.23 -1.46
N PHE A 57 12.44 1.40 -2.57
CA PHE A 57 11.51 2.52 -2.74
C PHE A 57 10.39 2.50 -1.70
N THR A 58 9.89 1.31 -1.36
CA THR A 58 8.85 1.15 -0.33
C THR A 58 9.37 1.56 1.05
N ILE A 59 10.59 1.13 1.41
CA ILE A 59 11.24 1.51 2.68
C ILE A 59 11.51 3.01 2.72
N GLY A 60 12.03 3.60 1.63
CA GLY A 60 12.23 5.05 1.53
C GLY A 60 10.93 5.82 1.69
N THR A 61 9.85 5.34 1.06
CA THR A 61 8.51 5.95 1.17
C THR A 61 7.97 5.86 2.61
N LEU A 62 8.20 4.74 3.29
CA LEU A 62 7.87 4.54 4.71
C LEU A 62 8.58 5.55 5.62
N ILE A 63 9.89 5.75 5.40
CA ILE A 63 10.70 6.71 6.16
C ILE A 63 10.19 8.14 5.92
N ILE A 64 10.01 8.53 4.65
CA ILE A 64 9.50 9.87 4.29
C ILE A 64 8.10 10.08 4.89
N TYR A 65 7.22 9.08 4.82
CA TYR A 65 5.88 9.14 5.38
C TYR A 65 5.90 9.40 6.90
N LEU A 66 6.82 8.77 7.63
CA LEU A 66 7.01 9.00 9.07
C LEU A 66 7.53 10.42 9.34
N LEU A 67 8.50 10.90 8.56
CA LEU A 67 9.16 12.20 8.74
C LEU A 67 8.28 13.41 8.37
N CYS A 68 7.35 13.26 7.42
CA CYS A 68 6.50 14.36 6.94
C CYS A 68 5.80 15.11 8.09
N ARG A 69 5.78 16.45 8.09
CA ARG A 69 5.02 17.21 9.11
C ARG A 69 3.61 17.51 8.61
N LYS A 70 2.62 17.34 9.49
CA LYS A 70 1.24 17.68 9.16
C LYS A 70 1.11 19.19 8.94
N GLY A 71 0.51 19.59 7.83
CA GLY A 71 0.23 20.97 7.48
C GLY A 71 1.13 21.48 6.35
N LYS A 72 2.45 21.33 6.50
CA LYS A 72 3.43 21.79 5.50
C LYS A 72 3.53 20.82 4.31
N ASP A 73 3.65 19.52 4.59
CA ASP A 73 3.99 18.52 3.56
C ASP A 73 2.76 17.71 3.14
N ARG A 74 1.59 18.37 3.03
CA ARG A 74 0.31 17.68 2.81
C ARG A 74 0.28 16.86 1.52
N PHE A 75 0.89 17.37 0.46
CA PHE A 75 0.94 16.71 -0.85
C PHE A 75 1.93 15.56 -0.84
N LEU A 76 3.08 15.73 -0.18
CA LEU A 76 4.07 14.67 -0.03
C LEU A 76 3.52 13.49 0.78
N LEU A 77 2.79 13.77 1.88
CA LEU A 77 2.16 12.73 2.68
C LEU A 77 1.09 11.95 1.90
N LEU A 78 0.35 12.63 1.02
CA LEU A 78 -0.64 12.01 0.14
C LEU A 78 0.03 11.16 -0.93
N PHE A 79 1.09 11.68 -1.55
CA PHE A 79 1.89 10.94 -2.52
C PHE A 79 2.48 9.67 -1.91
N CYS A 80 3.10 9.77 -0.72
CA CYS A 80 3.61 8.60 0.00
C CYS A 80 2.52 7.56 0.28
N PHE A 81 1.31 7.98 0.63
CA PHE A 81 0.23 7.03 0.86
C PHE A 81 -0.23 6.33 -0.41
N VAL A 82 -0.37 7.06 -1.52
CA VAL A 82 -0.72 6.45 -2.81
C VAL A 82 0.37 5.47 -3.24
N ALA A 83 1.64 5.85 -3.08
CA ALA A 83 2.78 4.98 -3.37
C ALA A 83 2.80 3.72 -2.48
N LEU A 84 2.53 3.84 -1.17
CA LEU A 84 2.41 2.70 -0.27
C LEU A 84 1.19 1.81 -0.60
N LEU A 85 0.07 2.40 -0.99
CA LEU A 85 -1.10 1.63 -1.41
C LEU A 85 -0.80 0.83 -2.69
N LEU A 86 -0.11 1.46 -3.64
CA LEU A 86 0.31 0.79 -4.88
C LEU A 86 1.31 -0.33 -4.58
N SER A 87 2.26 -0.10 -3.67
CA SER A 87 3.22 -1.13 -3.28
C SER A 87 2.54 -2.32 -2.59
N VAL A 88 1.47 -2.12 -1.80
CA VAL A 88 0.66 -3.24 -1.29
C VAL A 88 0.13 -4.10 -2.44
N LEU A 89 -0.43 -3.50 -3.48
CA LEU A 89 -1.01 -4.27 -4.60
C LEU A 89 0.05 -5.11 -5.32
N PHE A 90 1.25 -4.56 -5.49
CA PHE A 90 2.40 -5.28 -6.07
C PHE A 90 2.92 -6.38 -5.14
N LEU A 91 3.22 -6.06 -3.88
CA LEU A 91 3.82 -7.00 -2.92
C LEU A 91 2.90 -8.18 -2.61
N THR A 92 1.59 -7.97 -2.61
CA THR A 92 0.63 -9.02 -2.26
C THR A 92 0.22 -9.91 -3.43
N GLY A 93 0.66 -9.58 -4.66
CA GLY A 93 0.29 -10.32 -5.87
C GLY A 93 -1.15 -10.10 -6.31
N ALA A 94 -1.78 -8.98 -5.91
CA ALA A 94 -3.18 -8.67 -6.22
C ALA A 94 -3.45 -8.43 -7.73
N PHE A 95 -2.40 -8.35 -8.55
CA PHE A 95 -2.51 -8.26 -10.01
C PHE A 95 -2.69 -9.62 -10.69
N ASP A 96 -2.35 -10.72 -10.03
CA ASP A 96 -2.52 -12.05 -10.58
C ASP A 96 -3.89 -12.60 -10.18
N GLN A 97 -4.75 -12.77 -11.19
CA GLN A 97 -6.13 -13.19 -11.04
C GLN A 97 -6.25 -14.60 -10.43
N ASN A 98 -5.23 -15.45 -10.58
CA ASN A 98 -5.21 -16.80 -10.00
C ASN A 98 -5.11 -16.78 -8.47
N ASN A 99 -4.75 -15.65 -7.87
CA ASN A 99 -4.64 -15.52 -6.43
C ASN A 99 -5.96 -15.08 -5.76
N TYR A 100 -7.01 -14.76 -6.52
CA TYR A 100 -8.21 -14.12 -5.95
C TYR A 100 -9.01 -15.05 -5.03
N ASP A 101 -8.96 -16.35 -5.27
CA ASP A 101 -9.58 -17.35 -4.40
C ASP A 101 -8.89 -17.48 -3.03
N ARG A 102 -7.70 -16.89 -2.89
CA ARG A 102 -6.86 -16.98 -1.67
C ARG A 102 -6.96 -15.72 -0.80
N ILE A 103 -7.87 -14.80 -1.13
CA ILE A 103 -8.05 -13.58 -0.37
C ILE A 103 -8.61 -13.93 1.00
N SER A 104 -7.75 -13.79 2.01
CA SER A 104 -8.11 -14.06 3.40
C SER A 104 -8.41 -12.78 4.18
N PHE A 105 -9.09 -12.94 5.32
CA PHE A 105 -9.29 -11.85 6.27
C PHE A 105 -7.96 -11.23 6.76
N GLY A 106 -6.86 -11.99 6.73
CA GLY A 106 -5.51 -11.51 7.06
C GLY A 106 -4.96 -10.47 6.08
N PHE A 107 -5.48 -10.41 4.86
CA PHE A 107 -5.19 -9.32 3.91
C PHE A 107 -6.18 -8.16 4.06
N ILE A 108 -7.48 -8.47 4.14
CA ILE A 108 -8.55 -7.46 4.14
C ILE A 108 -8.51 -6.58 5.40
N ILE A 109 -8.37 -7.18 6.59
CA ILE A 109 -8.45 -6.44 7.86
C ILE A 109 -7.31 -5.42 7.98
N PRO A 110 -6.02 -5.78 7.81
CA PRO A 110 -4.93 -4.82 7.92
C PRO A 110 -5.00 -3.73 6.83
N LEU A 111 -5.46 -4.06 5.62
CA LEU A 111 -5.64 -3.10 4.53
C LEU A 111 -6.72 -2.07 4.85
N LEU A 112 -7.86 -2.50 5.41
CA LEU A 112 -8.91 -1.58 5.86
C LEU A 112 -8.44 -0.69 7.02
N ILE A 113 -7.68 -1.23 7.97
CA ILE A 113 -7.12 -0.44 9.08
C ILE A 113 -6.14 0.61 8.52
N PHE A 114 -5.25 0.21 7.62
CA PHE A 114 -4.30 1.12 6.96
C PHE A 114 -5.04 2.29 6.27
N TYR A 115 -6.04 1.97 5.45
CA TYR A 115 -6.85 2.97 4.75
C TYR A 115 -7.61 3.91 5.71
N ASN A 116 -8.28 3.34 6.72
CA ASN A 116 -9.06 4.11 7.68
C ASN A 116 -8.18 5.02 8.56
N LYS A 117 -7.00 4.55 8.96
CA LYS A 117 -6.09 5.36 9.78
C LYS A 117 -5.47 6.49 8.98
N PHE A 118 -5.15 6.26 7.71
CA PHE A 118 -4.69 7.33 6.83
C PHE A 118 -5.77 8.41 6.60
N THR A 119 -6.99 8.01 6.25
CA THR A 119 -8.10 8.93 6.00
C THR A 119 -8.52 9.71 7.24
N ASN A 120 -8.38 9.14 8.44
CA ASN A 120 -8.61 9.86 9.69
C ASN A 120 -7.45 10.80 10.07
N SER A 121 -6.21 10.43 9.71
CA SER A 121 -5.03 11.28 9.92
C SER A 121 -5.09 12.57 9.07
N ASN A 122 -5.61 12.46 7.84
CA ASN A 122 -5.76 13.56 6.91
C ASN A 122 -7.11 14.29 7.09
N ASN A 123 -6.97 15.56 7.46
CA ASN A 123 -7.97 16.60 7.73
C ASN A 123 -9.38 16.41 7.14
N LYS A 124 -10.42 16.91 7.83
CA LYS A 124 -11.85 16.92 7.44
C LYS A 124 -12.12 17.38 5.99
N ARG A 125 -11.21 18.14 5.37
CA ARG A 125 -11.28 18.54 3.96
C ARG A 125 -11.08 17.37 3.00
N PHE A 126 -10.16 16.44 3.31
CA PHE A 126 -9.90 15.23 2.52
C PHE A 126 -11.03 14.21 2.65
N GLN A 127 -11.59 14.08 3.86
CA GLN A 127 -12.83 13.35 4.11
C GLN A 127 -13.99 13.86 3.22
N LYS A 128 -14.07 15.18 2.99
CA LYS A 128 -15.06 15.79 2.09
C LYS A 128 -14.86 15.34 0.63
N THR A 129 -13.62 15.22 0.17
CA THR A 129 -13.28 14.75 -1.18
C THR A 129 -13.51 13.26 -1.37
N ILE A 130 -13.28 12.43 -0.34
CA ILE A 130 -13.43 10.97 -0.41
C ILE A 130 -14.87 10.49 -0.10
N LYS A 131 -15.69 11.30 0.55
CA LYS A 131 -17.10 10.98 0.85
C LYS A 131 -17.88 10.41 -0.35
N PRO A 132 -17.84 11.02 -1.56
CA PRO A 132 -18.51 10.46 -2.74
C PRO A 132 -17.93 9.10 -3.18
N LEU A 133 -16.63 8.88 -2.97
CA LEU A 133 -15.90 7.64 -3.25
C LEU A 133 -16.41 6.47 -2.40
N LYS A 134 -16.62 6.75 -1.11
CA LYS A 134 -17.13 5.76 -0.14
C LYS A 134 -18.55 5.33 -0.49
N GLN A 135 -19.39 6.27 -0.93
CA GLN A 135 -20.75 6.00 -1.43
C GLN A 135 -20.73 5.11 -2.67
N ALA A 136 -19.87 5.40 -3.65
CA ALA A 136 -19.77 4.62 -4.90
C ALA A 136 -19.30 3.17 -4.69
N LEU A 137 -18.48 2.93 -3.66
CA LEU A 137 -18.03 1.58 -3.27
C LEU A 137 -19.13 0.79 -2.54
N THR A 138 -20.02 1.46 -1.80
CA THR A 138 -21.12 0.81 -1.06
C THR A 138 -22.39 0.56 -1.88
N THR A 139 -22.65 1.36 -2.92
CA THR A 139 -23.87 1.20 -3.73
C THR A 139 -23.76 0.15 -4.83
N ASN A 140 -22.55 -0.28 -5.17
CA ASN A 140 -22.30 -1.30 -6.19
C ASN A 140 -21.94 -2.64 -5.55
N GLY A 141 -22.95 -3.28 -4.93
CA GLY A 141 -22.84 -4.60 -4.30
C GLY A 141 -22.70 -5.76 -5.29
N GLN A 142 -21.96 -5.60 -6.38
CA GLN A 142 -21.69 -6.69 -7.32
C GLN A 142 -20.19 -6.80 -7.62
N GLY A 143 -19.64 -7.95 -7.22
CA GLY A 143 -18.49 -8.62 -7.84
C GLY A 143 -17.17 -7.86 -7.84
N PHE A 144 -16.28 -8.28 -6.92
CA PHE A 144 -14.82 -8.26 -7.00
C PHE A 144 -14.22 -7.84 -8.36
N PHE A 145 -14.11 -6.53 -8.58
CA PHE A 145 -13.32 -5.92 -9.66
C PHE A 145 -12.49 -4.77 -9.05
N ILE A 146 -11.69 -5.10 -8.03
CA ILE A 146 -11.13 -4.13 -7.07
C ILE A 146 -9.95 -3.31 -7.63
N PRO A 147 -8.95 -3.86 -8.36
CA PRO A 147 -7.74 -3.08 -8.66
C PRO A 147 -7.97 -1.97 -9.71
N TYR A 148 -8.69 -2.26 -10.80
CA TYR A 148 -8.94 -1.32 -11.91
C TYR A 148 -9.95 -0.23 -11.54
N LYS A 149 -11.00 -0.56 -10.77
CA LYS A 149 -11.92 0.46 -10.24
C LYS A 149 -11.22 1.34 -9.22
N LEU A 150 -10.36 0.81 -8.35
CA LEU A 150 -9.52 1.67 -7.48
C LEU A 150 -8.67 2.63 -8.31
N LEU A 151 -8.01 2.14 -9.35
CA LEU A 151 -7.11 2.93 -10.20
C LEU A 151 -7.84 4.05 -10.97
N LEU A 152 -9.00 3.76 -11.55
CA LEU A 152 -9.87 4.73 -12.22
C LEU A 152 -10.43 5.78 -11.25
N ILE A 153 -10.76 5.36 -10.04
CA ILE A 153 -11.30 6.23 -9.00
C ILE A 153 -10.20 7.15 -8.44
N PHE A 154 -8.96 6.67 -8.30
CA PHE A 154 -7.79 7.48 -7.93
C PHE A 154 -7.43 8.49 -9.03
N SER A 155 -7.48 8.09 -10.31
CA SER A 155 -7.30 8.98 -11.46
C SER A 155 -8.29 10.15 -11.45
N HIS A 156 -9.56 9.88 -11.14
CA HIS A 156 -10.59 10.92 -11.10
C HIS A 156 -10.44 11.85 -9.89
N SER A 157 -9.97 11.34 -8.74
CA SER A 157 -9.74 12.14 -7.54
C SER A 157 -8.48 13.03 -7.63
N LEU A 158 -7.51 12.66 -8.49
CA LEU A 158 -6.32 13.47 -8.78
C LEU A 158 -6.62 14.67 -9.71
N LYS A 159 -7.66 14.60 -10.56
CA LYS A 159 -8.08 15.72 -11.42
C LYS A 159 -8.71 16.90 -10.67
N HIS A 160 -9.09 16.71 -9.40
CA HIS A 160 -9.76 17.73 -8.57
C HIS A 160 -8.87 18.27 -7.44
N ILE A 161 -7.57 17.96 -7.44
CA ILE A 161 -6.54 18.50 -6.55
C ILE A 161 -5.70 19.51 -7.32
#